data_AF-A0A2M7Y1A8-F1
#
_entry.id   AF-A0A2M7Y1A8-F1
#
_cell.length_a   1.000
_cell.length_b   1.000
_cell.length_c   1.000
_cell.angle_alpha   90.00
_cell.angle_beta   90.00
_cell.angle_gamma   90.00
#
_symmetry.space_group_name_H-M   'P 1'
#
loop_
_entity.id
_entity.type
_entity.pdbx_description
1 polymer ?
#
loop_
_entity_poly.entity_id
_entity_poly.type
_entity_poly.pdbx_seq_one_letter_code
_entity_poly.pdbx_strand_id
1 'polypeptide(L)' 'MALEFLRRDDALKDHQLIGEGHFGTEAPCVIYEKRPVRDPSGGAVEGLYSAWITLNNPAQYNS' A
#
# COMPACT_ATOMS: atom_id res chain seq x y z
N MET A 1 -21.62 4.81 -38.92
CA MET A 1 -20.38 4.22 -38.37
C MET A 1 -19.29 5.27 -38.43
N ALA A 2 -19.00 5.97 -37.32
CA ALA A 2 -17.97 7.03 -37.29
C ALA A 2 -16.88 6.79 -36.23
N LEU A 3 -17.02 5.79 -35.37
CA LEU A 3 -16.16 5.59 -34.19
C LEU A 3 -15.72 4.14 -33.96
N GLU A 4 -15.86 3.24 -34.95
CA GLU A 4 -15.41 1.84 -34.80
C GLU A 4 -13.90 1.71 -34.52
N PHE A 5 -13.11 2.67 -34.99
CA PHE A 5 -11.66 2.72 -34.73
C PHE A 5 -11.34 3.09 -33.27
N LEU A 6 -12.25 3.79 -32.58
CA LEU A 6 -12.07 4.22 -31.20
C LEU A 6 -12.69 3.18 -30.28
N ARG A 7 -11.94 2.11 -30.03
CA ARG A 7 -12.34 1.10 -29.04
C ARG A 7 -12.46 1.77 -27.67
N ARG A 8 -13.61 1.55 -27.02
CA ARG A 8 -13.82 1.97 -25.64
C ARG A 8 -12.94 1.12 -24.73
N ASP A 9 -12.17 1.77 -23.86
CA ASP A 9 -11.38 1.09 -22.84
C ASP A 9 -12.09 1.22 -21.48
N ASP A 10 -13.16 0.46 -21.32
CA ASP A 10 -14.00 0.40 -20.11
C ASP A 10 -13.70 -0.84 -19.25
N ALA A 11 -12.63 -1.55 -19.55
CA ALA A 11 -12.16 -2.68 -18.76
C ALA A 11 -11.39 -2.20 -17.52
N LEU A 12 -11.57 -2.91 -16.42
CA LEU A 12 -10.74 -2.72 -15.23
C LEU A 12 -9.28 -3.02 -15.58
N LYS A 13 -8.39 -2.09 -15.23
CA LYS A 13 -6.95 -2.23 -15.43
C LYS A 13 -6.27 -2.44 -14.10
N ASP A 14 -5.39 -3.43 -14.09
CA ASP A 14 -4.43 -3.56 -13.01
C ASP A 14 -3.35 -2.48 -13.16
N HIS A 15 -3.16 -1.69 -12.11
CA HIS A 15 -2.13 -0.65 -12.02
C HIS A 15 -0.99 -1.07 -11.09
N GLN A 16 -0.97 -2.32 -10.64
CA GLN A 16 0.10 -2.87 -9.83
C GLN A 16 1.35 -3.06 -10.68
N LEU A 17 2.29 -2.12 -10.56
CA LEU A 17 3.56 -2.14 -11.30
C LEU A 17 4.59 -3.11 -10.69
N ILE A 18 4.43 -3.47 -9.42
CA ILE A 18 5.42 -4.23 -8.64
C ILE A 18 4.69 -5.37 -7.92
N GLY A 19 5.26 -6.57 -7.98
CA GLY A 19 4.74 -7.75 -7.28
C GLY A 19 4.90 -7.64 -5.75
N GLU A 20 4.35 -8.62 -5.03
CA GLU A 20 4.33 -8.60 -3.57
C GLU A 20 5.66 -8.97 -2.89
N GLY A 21 6.69 -9.35 -3.65
CA GLY A 21 7.96 -9.86 -3.13
C GLY A 21 8.77 -8.88 -2.27
N HIS A 22 8.36 -7.61 -2.20
CA HIS A 22 8.99 -6.60 -1.35
C HIS A 22 8.26 -6.41 -0.01
N PHE A 23 7.12 -7.05 0.23
CA PHE A 23 6.42 -7.00 1.51
C PHE A 23 6.78 -8.22 2.36
N GLY A 24 7.07 -8.00 3.64
CA GLY A 24 7.44 -9.10 4.53
C GLY A 24 7.81 -8.62 5.93
N THR A 25 8.48 -9.50 6.68
CA THR A 25 9.00 -9.20 8.03
C THR A 25 10.52 -9.32 8.12
N GLU A 26 11.17 -9.92 7.12
CA GLU A 26 12.62 -10.12 7.07
C GLU A 26 13.28 -9.13 6.11
N ALA A 27 14.43 -8.57 6.49
CA ALA A 27 15.13 -7.63 5.63
C ALA A 27 15.76 -8.34 4.40
N PRO A 28 15.80 -7.71 3.21
CA PRO A 28 15.23 -6.40 2.88
C PRO A 28 13.75 -6.47 2.50
N CYS A 29 12.89 -5.67 3.15
CA CYS A 29 11.48 -5.56 2.79
C CYS A 29 10.85 -4.22 3.20
N VAL A 30 9.59 -4.02 2.82
CA VAL A 30 8.68 -3.01 3.32
C VAL A 30 7.71 -3.69 4.29
N ILE A 31 7.72 -3.23 5.54
CA ILE A 31 6.74 -3.66 6.54
C ILE A 31 5.58 -2.66 6.51
N TYR A 32 4.36 -3.16 6.33
CA TYR A 32 3.14 -2.38 6.41
C TYR A 32 2.32 -2.79 7.63
N GLU A 33 1.98 -1.83 8.48
CA GLU A 33 1.15 -2.06 9.66
C GLU A 33 0.00 -1.06 9.72
N LYS A 34 -1.17 -1.52 10.20
CA LYS A 34 -2.28 -0.65 10.58
C LYS A 34 -2.31 -0.52 12.09
N ARG A 35 -1.97 0.66 12.60
CA ARG A 35 -2.05 0.95 14.04
C ARG A 35 -3.35 1.65 14.37
N PRO A 36 -4.10 1.23 15.41
CA PRO A 36 -5.36 1.86 15.76
C PRO A 36 -5.13 3.32 16.16
N VAL A 37 -5.93 4.23 15.62
CA VAL A 37 -5.97 5.61 16.11
C VAL A 37 -6.79 5.62 17.39
N ARG A 38 -6.26 6.26 18.43
CA ARG A 38 -6.90 6.33 19.74
C ARG A 38 -7.57 7.68 19.96
N ASP A 39 -8.74 7.64 20.59
CA ASP A 39 -9.43 8.83 21.08
C ASP A 39 -8.78 9.36 22.38
N PRO A 40 -9.21 10.52 22.92
CA PRO A 40 -8.67 11.07 24.17
C PRO A 40 -8.87 10.19 25.41
N SER A 41 -9.81 9.25 25.39
CA SER A 41 -10.01 8.25 26.46
C SER A 41 -9.09 7.03 26.31
N GLY A 42 -8.35 6.94 25.19
CA GLY A 42 -7.44 5.85 24.87
C GLY A 42 -8.10 4.69 24.11
N GLY A 43 -9.39 4.78 23.81
CA GLY A 43 -10.15 3.80 23.03
C GLY A 43 -9.78 3.84 21.55
N ALA A 44 -9.78 2.68 20.88
CA ALA A 44 -9.55 2.63 19.44
C ALA A 44 -10.78 3.15 18.69
N VAL A 45 -10.55 4.03 17.72
CA VAL A 45 -11.61 4.54 16.83
C VAL A 45 -11.87 3.50 15.73
N GLU A 46 -13.10 2.99 15.67
CA GLU A 46 -13.49 1.96 14.70
C GLU A 46 -13.30 2.46 13.26
N GLY A 47 -12.66 1.65 12.43
CA GLY A 47 -12.40 1.97 11.02
C GLY A 47 -11.28 2.98 10.77
N LEU A 48 -10.70 3.60 11.82
CA LEU A 48 -9.63 4.60 11.67
C LEU A 48 -8.27 4.06 12.13
N TYR A 49 -7.31 4.05 11.20
CA TYR A 49 -5.97 3.53 11.43
C TYR A 49 -4.90 4.50 10.91
N SER A 50 -3.77 4.54 11.60
CA SER A 50 -2.53 5.11 11.08
C SER A 50 -1.80 4.02 10.32
N ALA A 51 -1.52 4.27 9.04
CA ALA A 51 -0.68 3.40 8.22
C ALA A 51 0.79 3.66 8.57
N TRP A 52 1.47 2.62 9.04
CA TRP A 52 2.89 2.65 9.34
C TRP A 52 3.62 1.87 8.25
N ILE A 53 4.57 2.54 7.60
CA ILE A 53 5.39 1.97 6.54
C ILE A 53 6.83 2.04 7.02
N THR A 54 7.47 0.88 7.19
CA THR A 54 8.88 0.79 7.58
C THR A 54 9.69 0.21 6.43
N LEU A 55 10.71 0.96 6.01
CA LEU A 55 11.74 0.46 5.10
C LEU A 55 12.70 -0.41 5.91
N ASN A 56 12.44 -1.72 5.94
CA ASN A 56 13.25 -2.69 6.67
C ASN A 56 14.46 -3.08 5.82
N ASN A 57 15.41 -2.15 5.68
CA ASN A 57 16.68 -2.40 5.03
C ASN A 57 17.87 -1.81 5.83
N PRO A 58 18.19 -2.39 7.00
CA PRO A 58 19.21 -1.85 7.90
C PRO A 58 20.62 -1.78 7.28
N ALA A 59 20.94 -2.68 6.34
CA ALA A 59 22.24 -2.69 5.67
C ALA A 59 22.44 -1.52 4.68
N GLN A 60 21.36 -0.83 4.29
CA GLN A 60 21.40 0.27 3.33
C GLN A 60 21.65 1.65 4.00
N TYR A 61 21.72 1.73 5.34
CA TYR A 61 22.11 2.93 6.09
C TYR A 61 21.49 4.25 5.58
N ASN A 62 20.17 4.27 5.32
CA ASN A 62 19.41 5.42 4.80
C ASN A 62 19.81 5.92 3.38
N SER A 63 20.41 5.08 2.53
CA SER A 63 20.41 5.32 1.08
C SER A 63 19.07 5.00 0.45
#